data_AF-A0A945XCA4-F1
#
_entry.id   AF-A0A945XCA4-F1
#
_cell.length_a   1.000
_cell.length_b   1.000
_cell.length_c   1.000
_cell.angle_alpha   90.00
_cell.angle_beta   90.00
_cell.angle_gamma   90.00
#
_symmetry.space_group_name_H-M   'P 1'
#
loop_
_entity.id
_entity.type
_entity.pdbx_description
1 polymer ?
#
loop_
_entity_poly.entity_id
_entity_poly.type
_entity_poly.pdbx_seq_one_letter_code
_entity_poly.pdbx_strand_id
1 'polypeptide(L)'
;MDVKIMSWNMAGAKLFEQLGPEPEPAAGRYIAAFRKVWLQRILPWLSEGEDDNRPELILLQECIGLQDHSDRPSSRWQGGAAILQEIFVGYECFFFPAVTSNSNPHPGKWNRYGIPSHIEIEQGYGVCILKGERCRKLWVPWADSTEAPVDADRADTGFRTCFELIPVSTALYQGTRDTEPRLLIMGRLKLEQNGESRYLNYLNVHLNTLSGEREGDSQIDQRASGSRLRQVEFILDDVIAAYQQATRYRVLEEEGQRDLWVIGGDFNAVPESAEIARIRASGFVDATADKRIEDENGDRHLNQQWGSKWSLGDKQRPALVLDYIFCGVSPNVDSAKVSRVEVLNIEGSRRPFSPRFDDAEFATDHALLFAKISL
;
A
#
# COMPACT_ATOMS: atom_id res chain seq x y z
N MET A 1 -10.01 -20.14 6.55
CA MET A 1 -10.42 -18.72 6.72
C MET A 1 -9.99 -17.95 5.49
N ASP A 2 -10.83 -17.05 4.96
CA ASP A 2 -10.49 -16.27 3.76
C ASP A 2 -10.14 -14.82 4.12
N VAL A 3 -9.12 -14.28 3.47
CA VAL A 3 -8.79 -12.86 3.51
C VAL A 3 -8.56 -12.32 2.10
N LYS A 4 -9.12 -11.15 1.82
CA LYS A 4 -9.11 -10.48 0.53
C LYS A 4 -8.40 -9.14 0.68
N ILE A 5 -7.38 -8.95 -0.13
CA ILE A 5 -6.47 -7.81 -0.02
C ILE A 5 -6.36 -7.17 -1.38
N MET A 6 -6.36 -5.85 -1.36
CA MET A 6 -6.22 -5.02 -2.54
C MET A 6 -4.98 -4.15 -2.41
N SER A 7 -4.22 -3.98 -3.49
CA SER A 7 -3.12 -3.01 -3.56
C SER A 7 -3.26 -2.13 -4.80
N TRP A 8 -3.07 -0.83 -4.64
CA TRP A 8 -3.20 0.11 -5.75
C TRP A 8 -2.35 1.38 -5.61
N ASN A 9 -1.49 1.65 -6.58
CA ASN A 9 -0.81 2.93 -6.72
C ASN A 9 -1.74 3.93 -7.43
N MET A 10 -2.15 4.97 -6.70
CA MET A 10 -3.15 5.94 -7.15
C MET A 10 -2.56 7.09 -8.00
N ALA A 11 -1.24 7.19 -8.12
CA ALA A 11 -0.55 8.26 -8.85
C ALA A 11 -1.05 9.69 -8.50
N GLY A 12 -1.37 9.92 -7.22
CA GLY A 12 -2.17 11.07 -6.79
C GLY A 12 -1.50 12.43 -6.97
N ALA A 13 -0.17 12.48 -7.10
CA ALA A 13 0.57 13.73 -7.30
C ALA A 13 0.14 14.51 -8.55
N LYS A 14 -0.50 13.85 -9.52
CA LYS A 14 -1.10 14.48 -10.71
C LYS A 14 -2.21 15.48 -10.35
N LEU A 15 -2.92 15.29 -9.23
CA LEU A 15 -3.94 16.25 -8.79
C LEU A 15 -3.35 17.66 -8.62
N PHE A 16 -2.13 17.78 -8.11
CA PHE A 16 -1.54 19.08 -7.83
C PHE A 16 -1.37 19.95 -9.08
N GLU A 17 -1.30 19.33 -10.26
CA GLU A 17 -1.26 20.02 -11.55
C GLU A 17 -2.65 20.47 -12.04
N GLN A 18 -3.71 19.91 -11.46
CA GLN A 18 -5.12 20.10 -11.86
C GLN A 18 -5.94 20.95 -10.86
N LEU A 19 -5.28 21.56 -9.87
CA LEU A 19 -5.97 22.36 -8.86
C LEU A 19 -6.59 23.60 -9.50
N GLY A 20 -7.93 23.67 -9.47
CA GLY A 20 -8.68 24.79 -10.02
C GLY A 20 -8.66 26.05 -9.14
N PRO A 21 -9.01 27.22 -9.71
CA PRO A 21 -9.28 28.42 -8.93
C PRO A 21 -10.47 28.19 -7.98
N GLU A 22 -10.48 28.88 -6.83
CA GLU A 22 -11.50 28.82 -5.76
C GLU A 22 -12.94 29.02 -6.28
N PRO A 23 -14.02 28.49 -5.63
CA PRO A 23 -14.14 28.11 -4.20
C PRO A 23 -14.39 26.61 -3.89
N GLU A 24 -14.37 25.71 -4.86
CA GLU A 24 -14.68 24.29 -4.62
C GLU A 24 -13.61 23.58 -3.78
N PRO A 25 -13.94 22.44 -3.12
CA PRO A 25 -12.94 21.59 -2.48
C PRO A 25 -11.83 21.22 -3.45
N ALA A 26 -10.58 21.42 -3.03
CA ALA A 26 -9.39 21.32 -3.88
C ALA A 26 -9.25 19.94 -4.55
N ALA A 27 -9.66 18.88 -3.85
CA ALA A 27 -9.63 17.52 -4.37
C ALA A 27 -10.97 17.05 -4.96
N GLY A 28 -11.95 17.93 -5.19
CA GLY A 28 -13.31 17.56 -5.62
C GLY A 28 -13.33 16.71 -6.91
N ARG A 29 -12.61 17.14 -7.95
CA ARG A 29 -12.50 16.39 -9.22
C ARG A 29 -11.79 15.04 -9.06
N TYR A 30 -10.71 15.01 -8.27
CA TYR A 30 -9.96 13.79 -7.95
C TYR A 30 -10.84 12.77 -7.22
N ILE A 31 -11.52 13.22 -6.16
CA ILE A 31 -12.48 12.39 -5.40
C ILE A 31 -13.56 11.87 -6.35
N ALA A 32 -14.16 12.72 -7.17
CA ALA A 32 -15.21 12.31 -8.09
C ALA A 32 -14.71 11.25 -9.10
N ALA A 33 -13.53 11.45 -9.69
CA ALA A 33 -12.94 10.51 -10.65
C ALA A 33 -12.68 9.14 -10.02
N PHE A 34 -11.95 9.11 -8.89
CA PHE A 34 -11.60 7.87 -8.22
C PHE A 34 -12.81 7.18 -7.56
N ARG A 35 -13.74 7.94 -6.96
CA ARG A 35 -14.98 7.37 -6.40
C ARG A 35 -15.84 6.75 -7.48
N LYS A 36 -15.94 7.38 -8.65
CA LYS A 36 -16.67 6.83 -9.79
C LYS A 36 -16.06 5.51 -10.25
N VAL A 37 -14.74 5.47 -10.43
CA VAL A 37 -14.00 4.25 -10.78
C VAL A 37 -14.21 3.16 -9.72
N TRP A 38 -14.07 3.51 -8.44
CA TRP A 38 -14.31 2.59 -7.33
C TRP A 38 -15.72 1.96 -7.37
N LEU A 39 -16.76 2.80 -7.44
CA LEU A 39 -18.15 2.35 -7.34
C LEU A 39 -18.68 1.68 -8.60
N GLN A 40 -18.24 2.13 -9.79
CA GLN A 40 -18.85 1.72 -11.06
C GLN A 40 -18.00 0.74 -11.85
N ARG A 41 -16.74 0.55 -11.47
CA ARG A 41 -15.76 -0.24 -12.24
C ARG A 41 -15.14 -1.32 -11.35
N ILE A 42 -14.49 -0.91 -10.26
CA ILE A 42 -13.75 -1.83 -9.38
C ILE A 42 -14.70 -2.69 -8.52
N LEU A 43 -15.67 -2.09 -7.82
CA LEU A 43 -16.60 -2.88 -7.00
C LEU A 43 -17.41 -3.88 -7.83
N PRO A 44 -18.00 -3.51 -8.99
CA PRO A 44 -18.66 -4.48 -9.85
C PRO A 44 -17.72 -5.59 -10.31
N TRP A 45 -16.48 -5.26 -10.72
CA TRP A 45 -15.48 -6.25 -11.09
C TRP A 45 -15.24 -7.23 -9.93
N LEU A 46 -14.99 -6.77 -8.71
CA LEU A 46 -14.83 -7.62 -7.52
C LEU A 46 -16.07 -8.49 -7.24
N SER A 47 -17.26 -7.95 -7.48
CA SER A 47 -18.54 -8.66 -7.29
C SER A 47 -18.95 -9.53 -8.47
N GLU A 48 -18.12 -9.70 -9.52
CA GLU A 48 -18.41 -10.67 -10.57
C GLU A 48 -18.42 -12.10 -9.99
N GLY A 49 -19.63 -12.68 -9.88
CA GLY A 49 -19.88 -14.01 -9.30
C GLY A 49 -20.98 -14.02 -8.24
N GLU A 50 -21.11 -15.12 -7.49
CA GLU A 50 -22.02 -15.24 -6.34
C GLU A 50 -21.37 -14.79 -5.01
N ASP A 51 -20.05 -14.61 -4.98
CA ASP A 51 -19.29 -14.24 -3.78
C ASP A 51 -19.00 -12.73 -3.72
N ASP A 52 -19.32 -12.08 -2.59
CA ASP A 52 -18.87 -10.72 -2.30
C ASP A 52 -17.35 -10.71 -2.09
N ASN A 53 -16.57 -10.36 -3.12
CA ASN A 53 -15.10 -10.26 -3.03
C ASN A 53 -14.61 -8.86 -2.64
N ARG A 54 -15.42 -8.08 -1.93
CA ARG A 54 -14.94 -6.83 -1.34
C ARG A 54 -13.72 -7.09 -0.44
N PRO A 55 -12.59 -6.37 -0.60
CA PRO A 55 -11.39 -6.61 0.18
C PRO A 55 -11.57 -6.15 1.63
N GLU A 56 -11.09 -6.93 2.61
CA GLU A 56 -11.04 -6.48 4.01
C GLU A 56 -9.95 -5.42 4.21
N LEU A 57 -8.90 -5.44 3.38
CA LEU A 57 -7.76 -4.52 3.44
C LEU A 57 -7.39 -3.96 2.07
N ILE A 58 -7.25 -2.63 1.98
CA ILE A 58 -6.76 -1.91 0.81
C ILE A 58 -5.47 -1.19 1.17
N LEU A 59 -4.40 -1.44 0.40
CA LEU A 59 -3.09 -0.82 0.52
C LEU A 59 -2.89 0.16 -0.64
N LEU A 60 -2.68 1.44 -0.34
CA LEU A 60 -2.59 2.49 -1.35
C LEU A 60 -1.23 3.19 -1.31
N GLN A 61 -0.69 3.49 -2.49
CA GLN A 61 0.54 4.25 -2.67
C GLN A 61 0.28 5.52 -3.47
N GLU A 62 1.15 6.52 -3.29
CA GLU A 62 1.03 7.85 -3.92
C GLU A 62 -0.32 8.53 -3.67
N CYS A 63 -0.90 8.29 -2.49
CA CYS A 63 -2.04 9.05 -2.00
C CYS A 63 -1.61 10.49 -1.73
N ILE A 64 -2.57 11.40 -1.68
CA ILE A 64 -2.35 12.83 -1.49
C ILE A 64 -3.22 13.39 -0.38
N GLY A 65 -2.76 14.48 0.21
CA GLY A 65 -3.46 15.25 1.22
C GLY A 65 -3.13 16.73 1.13
N LEU A 66 -4.00 17.56 1.69
CA LEU A 66 -3.85 19.01 1.79
C LEU A 66 -4.21 19.43 3.21
N GLN A 67 -3.30 20.11 3.90
CA GLN A 67 -3.54 20.62 5.26
C GLN A 67 -3.46 22.15 5.26
N ASP A 68 -4.51 22.79 5.77
CA ASP A 68 -4.60 24.24 5.92
C ASP A 68 -4.12 24.67 7.31
N HIS A 69 -2.98 25.35 7.35
CA HIS A 69 -2.34 25.85 8.58
C HIS A 69 -2.67 27.32 8.88
N SER A 70 -3.65 27.91 8.19
CA SER A 70 -4.11 29.25 8.54
C SER A 70 -4.84 29.27 9.89
N ASP A 71 -4.95 30.45 10.50
CA ASP A 71 -5.70 30.64 11.75
C ASP A 71 -7.19 30.26 11.63
N ARG A 72 -7.70 30.20 10.38
CA ARG A 72 -9.09 29.85 10.06
C ARG A 72 -9.11 28.86 8.90
N PRO A 73 -8.80 27.57 9.16
CA PRO A 73 -8.75 26.56 8.12
C PRO A 73 -10.04 26.52 7.32
N SER A 74 -9.90 26.61 6.00
CA SER A 74 -11.02 26.49 5.08
C SER A 74 -11.34 25.01 4.82
N SER A 75 -12.62 24.69 4.58
CA SER A 75 -13.02 23.35 4.16
C SER A 75 -12.61 23.00 2.72
N ARG A 76 -11.96 23.93 2.02
CA ARG A 76 -11.45 23.72 0.66
C ARG A 76 -10.32 22.71 0.64
N TRP A 77 -9.42 22.76 1.63
CA TRP A 77 -8.25 21.89 1.69
C TRP A 77 -8.57 20.66 2.53
N GLN A 78 -8.49 19.49 1.90
CA GLN A 78 -8.92 18.25 2.50
C GLN A 78 -7.70 17.39 2.83
N GLY A 79 -7.56 17.01 4.09
CA GLY A 79 -6.51 16.08 4.50
C GLY A 79 -6.67 14.72 3.81
N GLY A 80 -5.56 14.00 3.62
CA GLY A 80 -5.58 12.77 2.80
C GLY A 80 -6.55 11.71 3.31
N ALA A 81 -6.74 11.57 4.62
CA ALA A 81 -7.72 10.63 5.18
C ALA A 81 -9.17 10.97 4.77
N ALA A 82 -9.53 12.26 4.73
CA ALA A 82 -10.86 12.69 4.30
C ALA A 82 -11.08 12.44 2.81
N ILE A 83 -10.06 12.69 1.98
CA ILE A 83 -10.08 12.39 0.54
C ILE A 83 -10.33 10.89 0.33
N LEU A 84 -9.54 10.03 0.98
CA LEU A 84 -9.67 8.57 0.85
C LEU A 84 -11.03 8.07 1.35
N GLN A 85 -11.54 8.62 2.45
CA GLN A 85 -12.82 8.25 3.03
C GLN A 85 -14.02 8.53 2.11
N GLU A 86 -13.94 9.59 1.31
CA GLU A 86 -14.94 9.94 0.28
C GLU A 86 -14.85 9.04 -0.95
N ILE A 87 -13.66 8.55 -1.30
CA ILE A 87 -13.44 7.63 -2.42
C ILE A 87 -13.90 6.22 -2.06
N PHE A 88 -13.38 5.66 -0.95
CA PHE A 88 -13.58 4.27 -0.53
C PHE A 88 -14.72 4.14 0.48
N VAL A 89 -15.94 4.45 0.03
CA VAL A 89 -17.15 4.37 0.87
C VAL A 89 -17.33 2.94 1.39
N GLY A 90 -17.55 2.83 2.71
CA GLY A 90 -17.69 1.54 3.40
C GLY A 90 -16.42 1.09 4.14
N TYR A 91 -15.33 1.83 4.00
CA TYR A 91 -14.05 1.58 4.68
C TYR A 91 -13.80 2.63 5.76
N GLU A 92 -12.93 2.32 6.71
CA GLU A 92 -12.23 3.30 7.52
C GLU A 92 -10.87 3.57 6.87
N CYS A 93 -10.60 4.83 6.54
CA CYS A 93 -9.43 5.21 5.75
C CYS A 93 -8.41 5.98 6.59
N PHE A 94 -7.15 5.59 6.45
CA PHE A 94 -5.99 6.17 7.11
C PHE A 94 -5.02 6.70 6.06
N PHE A 95 -4.39 7.83 6.34
CA PHE A 95 -3.41 8.46 5.47
C PHE A 95 -2.13 8.73 6.25
N PHE A 96 -1.00 8.39 5.62
CA PHE A 96 0.33 8.48 6.21
C PHE A 96 1.21 9.30 5.26
N PRO A 97 1.37 10.61 5.50
CA PRO A 97 2.20 11.45 4.66
C PRO A 97 3.67 11.01 4.77
N ALA A 98 4.29 10.73 3.63
CA ALA A 98 5.70 10.37 3.54
C ALA A 98 6.57 11.56 3.15
N VAL A 99 6.02 12.46 2.34
CA VAL A 99 6.68 13.66 1.86
C VAL A 99 5.70 14.81 1.94
N THR A 100 6.10 15.90 2.59
CA THR A 100 5.25 17.10 2.69
C THR A 100 5.99 18.37 2.33
N SER A 101 5.26 19.41 1.91
CA SER A 101 5.87 20.72 1.61
C SER A 101 6.43 21.42 2.84
N ASN A 102 6.05 21.02 4.06
CA ASN A 102 6.56 21.56 5.30
C ASN A 102 7.78 20.78 5.83
N SER A 103 7.65 19.45 5.96
CA SER A 103 8.72 18.58 6.48
C SER A 103 9.85 18.36 5.47
N ASN A 104 9.55 18.48 4.18
CA ASN A 104 10.49 18.27 3.10
C ASN A 104 10.42 19.43 2.08
N PRO A 105 10.75 20.68 2.46
CA PRO A 105 10.40 21.89 1.71
C PRO A 105 11.26 22.14 0.46
N HIS A 106 11.84 21.11 -0.15
CA HIS A 106 12.81 21.30 -1.22
C HIS A 106 12.16 21.92 -2.47
N PRO A 107 12.67 23.07 -2.97
CA PRO A 107 12.09 23.81 -4.09
C PRO A 107 11.84 22.97 -5.34
N GLY A 108 12.78 22.05 -5.65
CA GLY A 108 12.71 21.16 -6.81
C GLY A 108 11.43 20.31 -6.92
N LYS A 109 10.75 20.00 -5.80
CA LYS A 109 9.50 19.23 -5.83
C LYS A 109 8.26 20.12 -5.84
N TRP A 110 8.22 21.15 -4.99
CA TRP A 110 6.97 21.85 -4.67
C TRP A 110 6.71 23.12 -5.47
N ASN A 111 7.76 23.82 -5.91
CA ASN A 111 7.61 25.14 -6.55
C ASN A 111 6.80 25.10 -7.85
N ARG A 112 6.67 23.93 -8.47
CA ARG A 112 5.91 23.75 -9.72
C ARG A 112 4.40 23.84 -9.56
N TYR A 113 3.85 23.74 -8.34
CA TYR A 113 2.41 23.65 -8.12
C TYR A 113 1.72 24.97 -7.79
N GLY A 114 2.46 26.04 -7.47
CA GLY A 114 1.87 27.37 -7.22
C GLY A 114 0.88 27.42 -6.03
N ILE A 115 1.01 26.49 -5.08
CA ILE A 115 0.09 26.36 -3.93
C ILE A 115 0.44 27.40 -2.84
N PRO A 116 -0.56 28.01 -2.17
CA PRO A 116 -0.31 29.00 -1.12
C PRO A 116 0.56 28.46 0.01
N SER A 117 1.43 29.30 0.58
CA SER A 117 2.42 28.88 1.59
C SER A 117 1.84 28.39 2.92
N HIS A 118 0.59 28.72 3.23
CA HIS A 118 -0.11 28.24 4.42
C HIS A 118 -0.75 26.85 4.22
N ILE A 119 -0.68 26.32 3.00
CA ILE A 119 -1.20 25.00 2.66
C ILE A 119 -0.03 24.03 2.56
N GLU A 120 -0.05 23.03 3.41
CA GLU A 120 0.85 21.90 3.32
C GLU A 120 0.30 20.89 2.32
N ILE A 121 1.16 20.56 1.35
CA ILE A 121 0.90 19.53 0.35
C ILE A 121 1.50 18.24 0.87
N GLU A 122 0.74 17.16 0.80
CA GLU A 122 1.16 15.87 1.32
C GLU A 122 1.10 14.81 0.23
N GLN A 123 2.13 13.98 0.12
CA GLN A 123 2.12 12.75 -0.66
C GLN A 123 2.54 11.60 0.25
N GLY A 124 1.85 10.47 0.15
CA GLY A 124 2.12 9.35 1.04
C GLY A 124 1.32 8.10 0.72
N TYR A 125 0.97 7.39 1.79
CA TYR A 125 0.38 6.05 1.74
C TYR A 125 -1.02 6.10 2.32
N GLY A 126 -1.91 5.27 1.77
CA GLY A 126 -3.23 5.04 2.32
C GLY A 126 -3.38 3.61 2.80
N VAL A 127 -4.12 3.42 3.88
CA VAL A 127 -4.65 2.11 4.25
C VAL A 127 -6.15 2.26 4.45
N CYS A 128 -6.95 1.39 3.83
CA CYS A 128 -8.39 1.37 4.04
C CYS A 128 -8.80 -0.01 4.54
N ILE A 129 -9.52 -0.04 5.65
CA ILE A 129 -9.95 -1.28 6.31
C ILE A 129 -11.47 -1.33 6.25
N LEU A 130 -12.04 -2.48 5.89
CA LEU A 130 -13.48 -2.62 5.79
C LEU A 130 -14.14 -2.32 7.14
N LYS A 131 -15.20 -1.49 7.15
CA LYS A 131 -15.88 -1.13 8.40
C LYS A 131 -16.40 -2.37 9.13
N GLY A 132 -16.07 -2.48 10.41
CA GLY A 132 -16.41 -3.63 11.25
C GLY A 132 -15.22 -4.55 11.53
N GLU A 133 -14.19 -4.52 10.70
CA GLU A 133 -12.93 -5.22 10.96
C GLU A 133 -12.14 -4.57 12.10
N ARG A 134 -11.40 -5.38 12.86
CA ARG A 134 -10.64 -4.91 14.03
C ARG A 134 -9.15 -4.80 13.72
N CYS A 135 -8.66 -3.57 13.61
CA CYS A 135 -7.22 -3.29 13.46
C CYS A 135 -6.54 -3.10 14.83
N ARG A 136 -5.26 -3.47 14.93
CA ARG A 136 -4.41 -3.30 16.13
C ARG A 136 -2.95 -3.05 15.72
N LYS A 137 -2.16 -2.45 16.63
CA LYS A 137 -0.69 -2.47 16.57
C LYS A 137 -0.18 -3.91 16.72
N LEU A 138 0.99 -4.21 16.15
CA LEU A 138 1.62 -5.52 16.32
C LEU A 138 2.23 -5.67 17.72
N TRP A 139 2.80 -4.59 18.22
CA TRP A 139 3.39 -4.52 19.54
C TRP A 139 2.41 -3.98 20.57
N VAL A 140 2.32 -4.67 21.70
CA VAL A 140 1.70 -4.12 22.91
C VAL A 140 2.82 -3.41 23.69
N PRO A 141 2.74 -2.09 23.90
CA PRO A 141 3.83 -1.37 24.58
C PRO A 141 3.98 -1.78 26.05
N TRP A 142 3.00 -2.49 26.61
CA TRP A 142 2.98 -2.99 27.98
C TRP A 142 2.63 -4.48 28.00
N ALA A 143 3.50 -5.28 28.62
CA ALA A 143 3.26 -6.72 28.79
C ALA A 143 2.07 -6.99 29.75
N ASP A 144 1.88 -6.12 30.73
CA ASP A 144 0.70 -6.09 31.60
C ASP A 144 -0.10 -4.81 31.32
N SER A 145 -1.33 -4.96 30.83
CA SER A 145 -2.23 -3.85 30.57
C SER A 145 -2.58 -3.02 31.81
N THR A 146 -2.35 -3.56 33.02
CA THR A 146 -2.55 -2.86 34.30
C THR A 146 -1.35 -1.98 34.68
N GLU A 147 -0.17 -2.23 34.13
CA GLU A 147 1.04 -1.41 34.27
C GLU A 147 1.10 -0.27 33.24
N ALA A 148 0.18 -0.26 32.28
CA ALA A 148 0.08 0.79 31.29
C ALA A 148 -0.30 2.13 31.98
N PRO A 149 0.46 3.22 31.77
CA PRO A 149 0.07 4.57 32.16
C PRO A 149 -1.39 4.90 31.80
N VAL A 150 -2.01 5.86 32.48
CA VAL A 150 -3.41 6.23 32.18
C VAL A 150 -3.56 6.82 30.76
N ASP A 151 -2.49 7.40 30.25
CA ASP A 151 -2.29 7.99 28.92
C ASP A 151 -1.57 7.04 27.93
N ALA A 152 -1.32 5.81 28.35
CA ALA A 152 -0.79 4.76 27.49
C ALA A 152 -1.71 4.52 26.29
N ASP A 153 -1.12 4.25 25.12
CA ASP A 153 -1.77 3.60 23.97
C ASP A 153 -2.24 2.18 24.35
N ARG A 154 -3.21 2.08 25.24
CA ARG A 154 -3.92 0.84 25.53
C ARG A 154 -4.50 0.35 24.19
N ALA A 155 -4.85 -0.93 24.11
CA ALA A 155 -5.69 -1.43 23.00
C ALA A 155 -7.11 -0.83 23.12
N ASP A 156 -7.21 0.49 23.10
CA ASP A 156 -8.41 1.29 23.09
C ASP A 156 -8.96 1.32 21.67
N THR A 157 -10.26 1.55 21.58
CA THR A 157 -11.10 1.46 20.38
C THR A 157 -10.78 2.49 19.29
N GLY A 158 -9.66 3.22 19.39
CA GLY A 158 -9.26 4.27 18.45
C GLY A 158 -8.22 3.79 17.44
N PHE A 159 -8.64 3.56 16.19
CA PHE A 159 -7.82 2.99 15.12
C PHE A 159 -6.52 3.77 14.75
N ARG A 160 -6.35 5.01 15.20
CA ARG A 160 -5.16 5.84 14.88
C ARG A 160 -3.86 5.28 15.50
N THR A 161 -3.97 4.51 16.58
CA THR A 161 -2.84 3.92 17.29
C THR A 161 -2.58 2.49 16.83
N CYS A 162 -3.10 2.07 15.67
CA CYS A 162 -3.00 0.68 15.20
C CYS A 162 -1.87 0.43 14.20
N PHE A 163 -1.09 1.47 13.85
CA PHE A 163 -0.08 1.39 12.80
C PHE A 163 1.30 1.77 13.31
N GLU A 164 2.30 1.17 12.69
CA GLU A 164 3.71 1.54 12.84
C GLU A 164 4.22 2.10 11.51
N LEU A 165 4.80 3.30 11.58
CA LEU A 165 5.38 3.98 10.43
C LEU A 165 6.90 3.82 10.53
N ILE A 166 7.48 3.11 9.57
CA ILE A 166 8.91 2.80 9.56
C ILE A 166 9.54 3.52 8.36
N PRO A 167 10.40 4.53 8.58
CA PRO A 167 11.14 5.18 7.49
C PRO A 167 12.11 4.20 6.83
N VAL A 168 12.07 4.11 5.50
CA VAL A 168 12.93 3.21 4.69
C VAL A 168 13.86 3.99 3.76
N SER A 169 14.04 5.27 4.02
CA SER A 169 14.89 6.17 3.25
C SER A 169 16.34 6.09 3.66
N THR A 170 17.22 6.06 2.66
CA THR A 170 18.66 5.83 2.86
C THR A 170 19.52 7.09 2.74
N ALA A 171 18.93 8.26 2.45
CA ALA A 171 19.69 9.47 2.13
C ALA A 171 18.97 10.77 2.51
N LEU A 172 19.74 11.86 2.53
CA LEU A 172 19.22 13.23 2.63
C LEU A 172 18.33 13.54 1.43
N TYR A 173 17.16 14.12 1.68
CA TYR A 173 16.27 14.55 0.61
C TYR A 173 16.83 15.75 -0.16
N GLN A 174 16.96 15.61 -1.48
CA GLN A 174 17.49 16.62 -2.40
C GLN A 174 16.43 17.18 -3.36
N GLY A 175 15.14 16.96 -3.06
CA GLY A 175 14.06 17.43 -3.94
C GLY A 175 13.88 16.64 -5.23
N THR A 176 14.55 15.51 -5.36
CA THR A 176 14.51 14.66 -6.55
C THR A 176 13.80 13.35 -6.23
N ARG A 177 13.33 12.67 -7.28
CA ARG A 177 12.75 11.33 -7.18
C ARG A 177 13.70 10.34 -6.48
N ASP A 178 14.99 10.46 -6.76
CA ASP A 178 16.05 9.54 -6.31
C ASP A 178 16.25 9.56 -4.79
N THR A 179 15.94 10.70 -4.16
CA THR A 179 16.13 10.93 -2.74
C THR A 179 14.81 11.08 -1.99
N GLU A 180 13.69 10.86 -2.68
CA GLU A 180 12.36 11.02 -2.12
C GLU A 180 12.15 10.10 -0.91
N PRO A 181 11.67 10.64 0.22
CA PRO A 181 11.39 9.83 1.40
C PRO A 181 10.38 8.71 1.14
N ARG A 182 10.62 7.53 1.70
CA ARG A 182 9.78 6.33 1.60
C ARG A 182 9.44 5.82 2.99
N LEU A 183 8.21 5.35 3.13
CA LEU A 183 7.72 4.74 4.37
C LEU A 183 7.30 3.30 4.10
N LEU A 184 7.36 2.52 5.17
CA LEU A 184 6.72 1.24 5.33
C LEU A 184 5.60 1.44 6.34
N ILE A 185 4.36 1.15 5.95
CA ILE A 185 3.23 1.20 6.88
C ILE A 185 2.92 -0.22 7.31
N MET A 186 3.05 -0.47 8.60
CA MET A 186 2.83 -1.77 9.19
C MET A 186 1.57 -1.75 10.05
N GLY A 187 0.78 -2.81 9.97
CA GLY A 187 -0.41 -2.96 10.80
C GLY A 187 -0.84 -4.42 10.95
N ARG A 188 -1.83 -4.65 11.81
CA ARG A 188 -2.38 -5.97 12.08
C ARG A 188 -3.90 -5.96 12.11
N LEU A 189 -4.53 -6.89 11.42
CA LEU A 189 -5.96 -7.16 11.50
C LEU A 189 -6.23 -8.42 12.30
N LYS A 190 -7.26 -8.40 13.14
CA LYS A 190 -7.84 -9.63 13.70
C LYS A 190 -8.96 -10.09 12.78
N LEU A 191 -8.77 -11.24 12.15
CA LEU A 191 -9.75 -11.91 11.31
C LEU A 191 -10.57 -12.86 12.18
N GLU A 192 -11.89 -12.79 12.11
CA GLU A 192 -12.82 -13.66 12.84
C GLU A 192 -13.80 -14.31 11.86
N GLN A 193 -13.73 -15.63 11.67
CA GLN A 193 -14.61 -16.37 10.75
C GLN A 193 -14.95 -17.74 11.31
N ASN A 194 -16.23 -18.12 11.30
CA ASN A 194 -16.72 -19.44 11.75
C ASN A 194 -16.26 -19.85 13.16
N GLY A 195 -16.09 -18.88 14.07
CA GLY A 195 -15.61 -19.14 15.43
C GLY A 195 -14.09 -19.29 15.56
N GLU A 196 -13.34 -19.17 14.46
CA GLU A 196 -11.88 -19.11 14.46
C GLU A 196 -11.39 -17.66 14.42
N SER A 197 -10.33 -17.37 15.17
CA SER A 197 -9.62 -16.09 15.11
C SER A 197 -8.23 -16.30 14.50
N ARG A 198 -7.77 -15.38 13.64
CA ARG A 198 -6.38 -15.29 13.17
C ARG A 198 -5.93 -13.85 13.14
N TYR A 199 -4.61 -13.64 13.16
CA TYR A 199 -4.04 -12.33 12.87
C TYR A 199 -3.43 -12.31 11.47
N LEU A 200 -3.74 -11.24 10.75
CA LEU A 200 -3.07 -10.82 9.53
C LEU A 200 -2.14 -9.67 9.88
N ASN A 201 -0.84 -9.89 9.73
CA ASN A 201 0.17 -8.83 9.69
C ASN A 201 0.32 -8.35 8.25
N TYR A 202 0.37 -7.05 8.05
CA TYR A 202 0.56 -6.49 6.71
C TYR A 202 1.55 -5.33 6.69
N LEU A 203 2.17 -5.18 5.52
CA LEU A 203 3.11 -4.13 5.19
C LEU A 203 2.68 -3.48 3.86
N ASN A 204 2.41 -2.18 3.89
CA ASN A 204 2.23 -1.35 2.70
C ASN A 204 3.59 -0.77 2.29
N VAL A 205 4.05 -1.09 1.08
CA VAL A 205 5.36 -0.68 0.58
C VAL A 205 5.26 0.18 -0.67
N HIS A 206 6.23 1.08 -0.83
CA HIS A 206 6.55 1.67 -2.12
C HIS A 206 8.07 1.82 -2.15
N LEU A 207 8.76 0.87 -2.77
CA LEU A 207 10.21 0.82 -2.79
C LEU A 207 10.78 1.89 -3.74
N ASN A 208 12.05 2.22 -3.56
CA ASN A 208 12.62 3.34 -4.27
C ASN A 208 12.83 3.06 -5.77
N THR A 209 12.85 4.16 -6.52
CA THR A 209 13.07 4.19 -7.97
C THR A 209 13.97 5.39 -8.25
N LEU A 210 14.94 5.20 -9.14
CA LEU A 210 15.87 6.26 -9.53
C LEU A 210 15.46 6.85 -10.88
N SER A 211 15.78 8.13 -11.08
CA SER A 211 15.61 8.82 -12.35
C SER A 211 16.53 8.20 -13.40
N GLY A 212 16.02 7.94 -14.60
CA GLY A 212 16.76 7.26 -15.67
C GLY A 212 16.84 5.74 -15.52
N GLU A 213 16.27 5.15 -14.48
CA GLU A 213 16.17 3.70 -14.35
C GLU A 213 15.34 3.12 -15.51
N ARG A 214 15.83 2.03 -16.12
CA ARG A 214 15.26 1.32 -17.28
C ARG A 214 15.23 2.15 -18.56
N GLU A 215 16.09 3.16 -18.66
CA GLU A 215 16.33 3.93 -19.89
C GLU A 215 17.59 3.47 -20.65
N GLY A 216 18.24 2.39 -20.20
CA GLY A 216 19.39 1.76 -20.85
C GLY A 216 20.74 2.03 -20.19
N ASP A 217 20.78 2.75 -19.08
CA ASP A 217 22.00 2.94 -18.26
C ASP A 217 22.12 1.84 -17.21
N SER A 218 23.01 0.87 -17.47
CA SER A 218 23.24 -0.27 -16.59
C SER A 218 23.79 0.12 -15.22
N GLN A 219 24.48 1.25 -15.08
CA GLN A 219 24.98 1.72 -13.78
C GLN A 219 23.86 2.30 -12.92
N ILE A 220 22.90 3.00 -13.53
CA ILE A 220 21.70 3.47 -12.82
C ILE A 220 20.85 2.27 -12.38
N ASP A 221 20.62 1.31 -13.27
CA ASP A 221 19.82 0.12 -12.97
C ASP A 221 20.41 -0.72 -11.83
N GLN A 222 21.74 -0.92 -11.83
CA GLN A 222 22.44 -1.63 -10.75
C GLN A 222 22.34 -0.89 -9.41
N ARG A 223 22.49 0.45 -9.42
CA ARG A 223 22.36 1.25 -8.19
C ARG A 223 20.94 1.24 -7.65
N ALA A 224 19.94 1.35 -8.54
CA ALA A 224 18.53 1.30 -8.18
C ALA A 224 18.20 -0.07 -7.55
N SER A 225 18.62 -1.16 -8.20
CA SER A 225 18.38 -2.51 -7.69
C SER A 225 19.09 -2.78 -6.37
N GLY A 226 20.37 -2.40 -6.24
CA GLY A 226 21.10 -2.53 -4.98
C GLY A 226 20.46 -1.73 -3.83
N SER A 227 19.82 -0.61 -4.12
CA SER A 227 19.09 0.17 -3.12
C SER A 227 17.80 -0.51 -2.67
N ARG A 228 16.97 -0.99 -3.61
CA ARG A 228 15.75 -1.72 -3.27
C ARG A 228 16.04 -3.03 -2.56
N LEU A 229 17.12 -3.73 -2.94
CA LEU A 229 17.52 -4.96 -2.27
C LEU A 229 17.79 -4.72 -0.78
N ARG A 230 18.51 -3.63 -0.43
CA ARG A 230 18.71 -3.24 0.97
C ARG A 230 17.40 -2.93 1.69
N GLN A 231 16.43 -2.30 1.01
CA GLN A 231 15.10 -2.05 1.59
C GLN A 231 14.35 -3.36 1.85
N VAL A 232 14.43 -4.33 0.94
CA VAL A 232 13.85 -5.67 1.10
C VAL A 232 14.53 -6.43 2.24
N GLU A 233 15.84 -6.41 2.32
CA GLU A 233 16.60 -7.04 3.42
C GLU A 233 16.20 -6.43 4.77
N PHE A 234 16.14 -5.10 4.87
CA PHE A 234 15.65 -4.42 6.06
C PHE A 234 14.22 -4.85 6.45
N ILE A 235 13.29 -4.93 5.49
CA ILE A 235 11.92 -5.39 5.74
C ILE A 235 11.93 -6.82 6.30
N LEU A 236 12.65 -7.75 5.67
CA LEU A 236 12.60 -9.16 6.02
C LEU A 236 13.36 -9.46 7.32
N ASP A 237 14.58 -8.93 7.43
CA ASP A 237 15.55 -9.30 8.45
C ASP A 237 15.48 -8.42 9.70
N ASP A 238 15.03 -7.16 9.57
CA ASP A 238 14.96 -6.23 10.71
C ASP A 238 13.52 -5.93 11.16
N VAL A 239 12.53 -5.93 10.25
CA VAL A 239 11.13 -5.68 10.62
C VAL A 239 10.39 -6.98 10.93
N ILE A 240 10.30 -7.88 9.95
CA ILE A 240 9.54 -9.13 10.10
C ILE A 240 10.22 -10.07 11.11
N ALA A 241 11.54 -10.26 11.01
CA ALA A 241 12.24 -11.14 11.95
C ALA A 241 12.27 -10.58 13.38
N ALA A 242 12.41 -9.26 13.57
CA ALA A 242 12.32 -8.67 14.91
C ALA A 242 10.95 -8.90 15.53
N TYR A 243 9.87 -8.81 14.74
CA TYR A 243 8.53 -9.20 15.20
C TYR A 243 8.50 -10.63 15.74
N GLN A 244 9.03 -11.56 14.95
CA GLN A 244 9.01 -12.98 15.30
C GLN A 244 9.83 -13.29 16.55
N GLN A 245 10.89 -12.52 16.81
CA GLN A 245 11.78 -12.72 17.95
C GLN A 245 11.29 -12.07 19.24
N ALA A 246 10.55 -10.95 19.19
CA ALA A 246 10.09 -10.26 20.41
C ALA A 246 8.82 -10.88 21.02
N THR A 247 8.94 -12.16 21.39
CA THR A 247 7.93 -12.99 22.06
C THR A 247 7.22 -12.33 23.25
N ARG A 248 7.87 -11.38 23.93
CA ARG A 248 7.35 -10.67 25.10
C ARG A 248 6.38 -9.52 24.78
N TYR A 249 6.55 -8.86 23.63
CA TYR A 249 5.80 -7.65 23.28
C TYR A 249 4.79 -7.89 22.17
N ARG A 250 4.87 -9.02 21.48
CA ARG A 250 3.89 -9.40 20.46
C ARG A 250 2.53 -9.63 21.09
N VAL A 251 1.45 -9.26 20.39
CA VAL A 251 0.11 -9.71 20.76
C VAL A 251 0.11 -11.25 20.81
N LEU A 252 -0.30 -11.81 21.95
CA LEU A 252 -0.27 -13.25 22.19
C LEU A 252 -1.17 -13.99 21.21
N GLU A 253 -0.66 -15.11 20.69
CA GLU A 253 -1.39 -16.07 19.88
C GLU A 253 -2.36 -16.85 20.79
N GLU A 254 -3.58 -17.11 20.31
CA GLU A 254 -4.38 -18.22 20.81
C GLU A 254 -3.65 -19.51 20.40
N GLU A 255 -3.52 -20.49 21.32
CA GLU A 255 -2.57 -21.61 21.20
C GLU A 255 -2.60 -22.29 19.81
N GLY A 256 -1.43 -22.33 19.14
CA GLY A 256 -1.14 -23.23 18.02
C GLY A 256 -1.39 -22.70 16.60
N GLN A 257 -1.71 -21.42 16.41
CA GLN A 257 -2.04 -20.86 15.10
C GLN A 257 -1.04 -19.78 14.65
N ARG A 258 -0.56 -19.86 13.41
CA ARG A 258 0.46 -18.94 12.88
C ARG A 258 -0.19 -17.67 12.32
N ASP A 259 0.49 -16.55 12.52
CA ASP A 259 0.14 -15.29 11.88
C ASP A 259 0.38 -15.37 10.36
N LEU A 260 -0.59 -14.90 9.59
CA LEU A 260 -0.42 -14.63 8.16
C LEU A 260 0.32 -13.30 8.00
N TRP A 261 1.32 -13.28 7.12
CA TRP A 261 2.02 -12.08 6.72
C TRP A 261 1.70 -11.71 5.28
N VAL A 262 1.51 -10.43 5.04
CA VAL A 262 1.34 -9.86 3.71
C VAL A 262 2.25 -8.67 3.50
N ILE A 263 2.92 -8.62 2.35
CA ILE A 263 3.72 -7.47 1.91
C ILE A 263 3.16 -7.04 0.56
N GLY A 264 2.52 -5.86 0.50
CA GLY A 264 1.81 -5.40 -0.68
C GLY A 264 2.17 -3.97 -1.06
N GLY A 265 2.22 -3.69 -2.36
CA GLY A 265 2.48 -2.36 -2.88
C GLY A 265 3.29 -2.34 -4.18
N ASP A 266 3.89 -1.19 -4.45
CA ASP A 266 4.76 -0.97 -5.60
C ASP A 266 6.21 -1.27 -5.21
N PHE A 267 6.73 -2.40 -5.66
CA PHE A 267 8.10 -2.82 -5.35
C PHE A 267 9.13 -2.18 -6.28
N ASN A 268 8.70 -1.51 -7.35
CA ASN A 268 9.60 -0.99 -8.37
C ASN A 268 10.67 -2.01 -8.82
N ALA A 269 10.34 -3.31 -8.81
CA ALA A 269 11.26 -4.41 -9.07
C ALA A 269 10.57 -5.46 -9.96
N VAL A 270 11.29 -6.00 -10.94
CA VAL A 270 10.75 -6.99 -11.89
C VAL A 270 10.86 -8.43 -11.36
N PRO A 271 10.09 -9.41 -11.88
CA PRO A 271 10.02 -10.76 -11.29
C PRO A 271 11.35 -11.51 -11.19
N GLU A 272 12.32 -11.19 -12.05
CA GLU A 272 13.65 -11.80 -12.14
C GLU A 272 14.69 -11.08 -11.27
N SER A 273 14.31 -9.99 -10.61
CA SER A 273 15.24 -9.16 -9.84
C SER A 273 15.68 -9.83 -8.53
N ALA A 274 16.82 -9.39 -7.99
CA ALA A 274 17.36 -9.92 -6.74
C ALA A 274 16.43 -9.67 -5.54
N GLU A 275 15.72 -8.55 -5.55
CA GLU A 275 14.74 -8.14 -4.56
C GLU A 275 13.58 -9.15 -4.48
N ILE A 276 12.98 -9.48 -5.63
CA ILE A 276 11.87 -10.45 -5.70
C ILE A 276 12.36 -11.86 -5.37
N ALA A 277 13.55 -12.24 -5.84
CA ALA A 277 14.16 -13.51 -5.48
C ALA A 277 14.39 -13.65 -3.97
N ARG A 278 14.83 -12.58 -3.29
CA ARG A 278 15.05 -12.54 -1.84
C ARG A 278 13.76 -12.74 -1.05
N ILE A 279 12.65 -12.10 -1.47
CA ILE A 279 11.33 -12.25 -0.84
C ILE A 279 10.86 -13.70 -0.96
N ARG A 280 10.95 -14.29 -2.16
CA ARG A 280 10.58 -15.68 -2.41
C ARG A 280 11.43 -16.67 -1.60
N ALA A 281 12.73 -16.41 -1.50
CA ALA A 281 13.65 -17.22 -0.70
C ALA A 281 13.30 -17.20 0.81
N SER A 282 12.64 -16.16 1.29
CA SER A 282 12.12 -16.07 2.67
C SER A 282 10.78 -16.79 2.88
N GLY A 283 10.29 -17.53 1.87
CA GLY A 283 9.07 -18.34 1.98
C GLY A 283 7.77 -17.59 1.66
N PHE A 284 7.86 -16.36 1.14
CA PHE A 284 6.68 -15.64 0.65
C PHE A 284 6.31 -16.07 -0.78
N VAL A 285 5.02 -16.24 -1.02
CA VAL A 285 4.44 -16.54 -2.33
C VAL A 285 3.77 -15.29 -2.90
N ASP A 286 3.86 -15.09 -4.22
CA ASP A 286 3.11 -14.02 -4.89
C ASP A 286 1.64 -14.45 -5.01
N ALA A 287 0.76 -13.79 -4.25
CA ALA A 287 -0.66 -14.08 -4.24
C ALA A 287 -1.37 -13.64 -5.53
N THR A 288 -0.67 -12.95 -6.43
CA THR A 288 -1.18 -12.46 -7.73
C THR A 288 -0.31 -12.99 -8.87
N ALA A 289 -0.06 -14.30 -8.88
CA ALA A 289 0.93 -14.91 -9.78
C ALA A 289 0.63 -14.77 -11.28
N ASP A 290 -0.65 -14.75 -11.70
CA ASP A 290 -1.03 -14.46 -13.08
C ASP A 290 -1.01 -12.94 -13.32
N LYS A 291 0.09 -12.42 -13.87
CA LYS A 291 0.27 -10.99 -14.12
C LYS A 291 -0.27 -10.53 -15.47
N ARG A 292 -1.14 -11.30 -16.13
CA ARG A 292 -1.83 -10.83 -17.34
C ARG A 292 -2.85 -9.77 -16.97
N ILE A 293 -2.80 -8.61 -17.62
CA ILE A 293 -3.70 -7.50 -17.35
C ILE A 293 -5.09 -7.81 -17.90
N GLU A 294 -6.10 -7.58 -17.07
CA GLU A 294 -7.49 -7.44 -17.46
C GLU A 294 -7.80 -5.95 -17.62
N ASP A 295 -7.90 -5.50 -18.87
CA ASP A 295 -8.19 -4.11 -19.19
C ASP A 295 -9.67 -3.92 -19.50
N GLU A 296 -10.33 -3.09 -18.69
CA GLU A 296 -11.76 -2.82 -18.82
C GLU A 296 -12.12 -2.15 -20.16
N ASN A 297 -11.19 -1.37 -20.74
CA ASN A 297 -11.44 -0.76 -22.05
C ASN A 297 -11.47 -1.79 -23.17
N GLY A 298 -10.98 -3.01 -22.93
CA GLY A 298 -10.67 -3.97 -23.98
C GLY A 298 -9.67 -3.40 -24.99
N ASP A 299 -8.84 -2.41 -24.61
CA ASP A 299 -7.78 -1.92 -25.48
C ASP A 299 -6.84 -3.09 -25.74
N ARG A 300 -6.77 -3.52 -27.00
CA ARG A 300 -5.93 -4.64 -27.43
C ARG A 300 -4.48 -4.43 -27.03
N HIS A 301 -4.06 -3.19 -26.78
CA HIS A 301 -2.71 -2.93 -26.34
C HIS A 301 -2.45 -3.54 -24.96
N LEU A 302 -3.23 -3.25 -23.92
CA LEU A 302 -2.90 -3.71 -22.56
C LEU A 302 -3.52 -5.07 -22.21
N ASN A 303 -4.70 -5.39 -22.76
CA ASN A 303 -5.39 -6.62 -22.39
C ASN A 303 -4.53 -7.86 -22.70
N GLN A 304 -4.37 -8.74 -21.72
CA GLN A 304 -3.50 -9.92 -21.74
C GLN A 304 -1.99 -9.66 -21.79
N GLN A 305 -1.52 -8.41 -21.78
CA GLN A 305 -0.09 -8.16 -21.56
C GLN A 305 0.31 -8.58 -20.15
N TRP A 306 1.54 -9.07 -20.01
CA TRP A 306 2.13 -9.40 -18.73
C TRP A 306 2.69 -8.15 -18.06
N GLY A 307 2.03 -7.65 -17.00
CA GLY A 307 2.43 -6.41 -16.35
C GLY A 307 1.49 -5.94 -15.25
N SER A 308 1.92 -4.90 -14.55
CA SER A 308 1.13 -4.13 -13.58
C SER A 308 1.37 -2.62 -13.69
N LYS A 309 2.38 -2.16 -14.45
CA LYS A 309 2.65 -0.76 -14.76
C LYS A 309 2.91 -0.57 -16.26
N TRP A 310 2.47 0.53 -16.86
CA TRP A 310 2.73 0.88 -18.26
C TRP A 310 3.05 2.36 -18.42
N SER A 311 3.29 2.82 -19.66
CA SER A 311 3.38 4.25 -19.97
C SER A 311 2.04 4.74 -20.50
N LEU A 312 1.51 5.82 -19.93
CA LEU A 312 0.29 6.46 -20.45
C LEU A 312 0.54 7.20 -21.78
N GLY A 313 1.78 7.68 -22.01
CA GLY A 313 2.15 8.45 -23.18
C GLY A 313 2.80 7.66 -24.31
N ASP A 314 3.21 6.41 -24.04
CA ASP A 314 3.93 5.56 -25.00
C ASP A 314 3.35 4.14 -25.00
N LYS A 315 2.34 3.95 -25.87
CA LYS A 315 1.71 2.64 -26.11
C LYS A 315 2.59 1.66 -26.91
N GLN A 316 3.88 1.94 -27.14
CA GLN A 316 4.78 0.94 -27.73
C GLN A 316 5.65 0.27 -26.67
N ARG A 317 5.78 0.89 -25.49
CA ARG A 317 6.50 0.29 -24.36
C ARG A 317 5.66 -0.84 -23.77
N PRO A 318 6.25 -2.05 -23.61
CA PRO A 318 5.57 -3.14 -22.95
C PRO A 318 5.28 -2.80 -21.49
N ALA A 319 4.20 -3.36 -20.96
CA ALA A 319 3.94 -3.31 -19.53
C ALA A 319 5.06 -4.01 -18.74
N LEU A 320 5.29 -3.55 -17.51
CA LEU A 320 6.23 -4.12 -16.55
C LEU A 320 5.48 -4.63 -15.34
N VAL A 321 5.92 -5.74 -14.75
CA VAL A 321 5.42 -6.18 -13.44
C VAL A 321 6.28 -5.51 -12.37
N LEU A 322 5.65 -4.69 -11.53
CA LEU A 322 6.31 -3.95 -10.44
C LEU A 322 5.50 -3.98 -9.14
N ASP A 323 4.21 -4.27 -9.23
CA ASP A 323 3.29 -4.32 -8.12
C ASP A 323 3.10 -5.79 -7.71
N TYR A 324 3.07 -6.03 -6.39
CA TYR A 324 2.94 -7.36 -5.83
C TYR A 324 2.08 -7.35 -4.56
N ILE A 325 1.45 -8.49 -4.30
CA ILE A 325 0.92 -8.86 -2.99
C ILE A 325 1.58 -10.19 -2.65
N PHE A 326 2.60 -10.16 -1.81
CA PHE A 326 3.24 -11.36 -1.27
C PHE A 326 2.53 -11.81 0.00
N CYS A 327 2.34 -13.11 0.18
CA CYS A 327 1.83 -13.68 1.41
C CYS A 327 2.68 -14.86 1.90
N GLY A 328 2.69 -15.10 3.21
CA GLY A 328 3.47 -16.17 3.81
C GLY A 328 3.08 -16.41 5.27
N VAL A 329 3.35 -17.62 5.77
CA VAL A 329 3.26 -17.94 7.20
C VAL A 329 4.65 -17.86 7.81
N SER A 330 4.76 -17.38 9.05
CA SER A 330 6.04 -17.12 9.74
C SER A 330 7.13 -18.20 9.49
N PRO A 331 8.28 -17.85 8.85
CA PRO A 331 9.30 -18.81 8.42
C PRO A 331 10.20 -19.37 9.53
N ASN A 332 10.19 -18.80 10.75
CA ASN A 332 11.21 -19.07 11.77
C ASN A 332 10.86 -20.12 12.84
N VAL A 333 9.92 -21.04 12.57
CA VAL A 333 9.67 -22.16 13.49
C VAL A 333 10.28 -23.43 12.91
N ASP A 334 11.35 -23.88 13.60
CA ASP A 334 12.04 -25.16 13.49
C ASP A 334 11.20 -26.23 12.77
N SER A 335 11.53 -26.49 11.50
CA SER A 335 10.76 -27.35 10.59
C SER A 335 10.57 -28.78 11.14
N ALA A 336 11.39 -29.18 12.11
CA ALA A 336 11.31 -30.45 12.82
C ALA A 336 10.12 -30.59 13.79
N LYS A 337 9.44 -29.49 14.17
CA LYS A 337 8.29 -29.51 15.11
C LYS A 337 6.93 -29.28 14.48
N VAL A 338 6.84 -29.24 13.15
CA VAL A 338 5.67 -28.74 12.44
C VAL A 338 5.03 -29.87 11.66
N SER A 339 3.97 -30.46 12.21
CA SER A 339 3.24 -31.58 11.60
C SER A 339 2.22 -31.15 10.54
N ARG A 340 2.06 -29.84 10.27
CA ARG A 340 1.17 -29.29 9.23
C ARG A 340 1.83 -28.09 8.57
N VAL A 341 2.29 -28.24 7.33
CA VAL A 341 2.52 -27.09 6.45
C VAL A 341 1.13 -26.55 6.12
N GLU A 342 0.73 -25.42 6.71
CA GLU A 342 -0.47 -24.70 6.27
C GLU A 342 -0.22 -24.28 4.81
N VAL A 343 -0.96 -24.90 3.88
CA VAL A 343 -0.86 -24.59 2.46
C VAL A 343 -1.76 -23.38 2.21
N LEU A 344 -1.14 -22.23 1.94
CA LEU A 344 -1.86 -21.03 1.52
C LEU A 344 -2.51 -21.31 0.15
N ASN A 345 -3.84 -21.21 0.07
CA ASN A 345 -4.56 -21.26 -1.20
C ASN A 345 -4.80 -19.84 -1.71
N ILE A 346 -4.42 -19.59 -2.97
CA ILE A 346 -4.55 -18.29 -3.65
C ILE A 346 -5.40 -18.38 -4.94
N GLU A 347 -6.14 -19.47 -5.15
CA GLU A 347 -6.93 -19.72 -6.36
C GLU A 347 -8.03 -18.68 -6.60
N GLY A 348 -8.47 -17.98 -5.54
CA GLY A 348 -9.46 -16.91 -5.65
C GLY A 348 -8.88 -15.53 -5.99
N SER A 349 -7.55 -15.40 -6.08
CA SER A 349 -6.91 -14.16 -6.50
C SER A 349 -7.20 -13.84 -7.95
N ARG A 350 -7.22 -12.55 -8.28
CA ARG A 350 -7.57 -12.08 -9.62
C ARG A 350 -6.34 -11.53 -10.33
N ARG A 351 -6.47 -11.45 -11.66
CA ARG A 351 -5.49 -10.78 -12.52
C ARG A 351 -5.39 -9.29 -12.18
N PRO A 352 -4.24 -8.65 -12.45
CA PRO A 352 -4.13 -7.20 -12.41
C PRO A 352 -5.22 -6.54 -13.26
N PHE A 353 -5.95 -5.59 -12.68
CA PHE A 353 -7.06 -4.92 -13.35
C PHE A 353 -6.68 -3.48 -13.69
N SER A 354 -6.91 -3.09 -14.94
CA SER A 354 -6.76 -1.71 -15.41
C SER A 354 -8.15 -1.08 -15.53
N PRO A 355 -8.62 -0.33 -14.52
CA PRO A 355 -9.92 0.33 -14.59
C PRO A 355 -9.91 1.48 -15.59
N ARG A 356 -11.03 1.69 -16.27
CA ARG A 356 -11.22 2.86 -17.14
C ARG A 356 -11.50 4.12 -16.32
N PHE A 357 -10.67 5.14 -16.52
CA PHE A 357 -10.97 6.50 -16.11
C PHE A 357 -11.64 7.27 -17.26
N ASP A 358 -12.74 7.95 -16.98
CA ASP A 358 -13.36 8.85 -17.96
C ASP A 358 -12.56 10.14 -18.15
N ASP A 359 -11.83 10.55 -17.10
CA ASP A 359 -10.94 11.70 -17.12
C ASP A 359 -9.49 11.21 -17.12
N ALA A 360 -8.87 11.25 -18.30
CA ALA A 360 -7.55 10.65 -18.54
C ALA A 360 -6.43 11.30 -17.73
N GLU A 361 -6.60 12.54 -17.26
CA GLU A 361 -5.60 13.22 -16.43
C GLU A 361 -5.45 12.58 -15.04
N PHE A 362 -6.50 11.92 -14.55
CA PHE A 362 -6.50 11.19 -13.28
C PHE A 362 -6.21 9.70 -13.44
N ALA A 363 -6.04 9.22 -14.67
CA ALA A 363 -5.69 7.84 -14.91
C ALA A 363 -4.35 7.50 -14.25
N THR A 364 -4.32 6.37 -13.56
CA THR A 364 -3.07 5.78 -13.07
C THR A 364 -2.41 4.97 -14.18
N ASP A 365 -1.08 4.90 -14.14
CA ASP A 365 -0.26 4.04 -14.99
C ASP A 365 -0.03 2.66 -14.36
N HIS A 366 -0.71 2.36 -13.25
CA HIS A 366 -0.67 1.09 -12.55
C HIS A 366 -2.02 0.36 -12.57
N ALA A 367 -1.95 -0.97 -12.66
CA ALA A 367 -3.05 -1.85 -12.39
C ALA A 367 -3.33 -1.93 -10.89
N LEU A 368 -4.60 -2.13 -10.59
CA LEU A 368 -5.10 -2.62 -9.33
C LEU A 368 -4.72 -4.10 -9.17
N LEU A 369 -4.24 -4.51 -7.99
CA LEU A 369 -4.04 -5.90 -7.63
C LEU A 369 -5.07 -6.37 -6.60
N PHE A 370 -5.55 -7.61 -6.75
CA PHE A 370 -6.45 -8.25 -5.80
C PHE A 370 -6.01 -9.68 -5.51
N ALA A 371 -5.88 -10.00 -4.23
CA ALA A 371 -5.55 -11.33 -3.74
C ALA A 371 -6.63 -11.87 -2.80
N LYS A 372 -7.07 -13.11 -3.00
CA LYS A 372 -7.88 -13.87 -2.02
C LYS A 372 -7.02 -15.01 -1.50
N ILE A 373 -6.72 -14.98 -0.21
CA ILE A 373 -5.84 -15.92 0.47
C ILE A 373 -6.69 -16.74 1.44
N SER A 374 -6.71 -18.05 1.27
CA SER A 374 -7.38 -18.98 2.18
C SER A 374 -6.36 -19.72 3.04
N LEU A 375 -6.57 -19.67 4.36
CA LEU A 375 -5.84 -20.38 5.42
C LEU A 375 -6.49 -21.70 5.77
#